data_AF-A0A176VM14-F1
#
_entry.id   AF-A0A176VM14-F1
#
_cell.length_a   1.000
_cell.length_b   1.000
_cell.length_c   1.000
_cell.angle_alpha   90.00
_cell.angle_beta   90.00
_cell.angle_gamma   90.00
#
_symmetry.space_group_name_H-M   'P 1'
#
loop_
_entity.id
_entity.type
_entity.pdbx_description
1 polymer ?
#
loop_
_entity_poly.entity_id
_entity_poly.type
_entity_poly.pdbx_seq_one_letter_code
_entity_poly.pdbx_strand_id
1 'polypeptide(L)'
;MATIFASSFGATYVVACGHLYPQLLGSRFADAEEELAVLLLRFLIFRSRHLTVLTCSKEKPTLGGTRIKTRKRNIAVPLDPSSFADAVVQIYLEHQGDLELIAKDVEASDLDFSRYGDTFFEELYGPDDRKKLAVFTALTFSQKLSGLPPETIFSALLSDSLIAKGTVLGFVTDSFKEYLVDNTLDDLIGLLKRAKMEDRLLDFFPMQKRTIEAFAEHFSKEGLGVLVDYNTKKVFDVKLKELRTTLTDQIAENIEPTEVVEMVKQRRRECALPDVDVVRTIWDAIMDAVQWSGKNQQQNSNLALRQVKTWGKLLGTFCTTAKLEMDLMYKIQIHCYEDAKLMKLFPEIIRALYDQDVLAEDTVLVWFRKGTNPKGRQTFVKGLESFVKWLEEAEEED
;
A
#
# COMPACT_ATOMS: atom_id res chain seq x y z
N MET A 1 31.88 12.74 64.48
CA MET A 1 31.18 11.50 64.06
C MET A 1 30.60 11.69 62.67
N ALA A 2 31.45 11.58 61.63
CA ALA A 2 31.02 11.45 60.24
C ALA A 2 32.22 10.95 59.43
N THR A 3 32.52 9.68 59.60
CA THR A 3 33.52 8.93 58.83
C THR A 3 33.03 7.49 58.83
N ILE A 4 33.24 6.79 57.70
CA ILE A 4 32.96 5.36 57.43
C ILE A 4 31.67 5.13 56.62
N PHE A 5 31.76 5.26 55.28
CA PHE A 5 31.52 4.20 54.28
C PHE A 5 31.49 4.81 52.88
N ALA A 6 32.68 5.03 52.31
CA ALA A 6 32.87 5.34 50.89
C ALA A 6 34.13 4.58 50.44
N SER A 7 34.01 3.27 50.20
CA SER A 7 35.05 2.47 49.54
C SER A 7 34.60 1.01 49.35
N SER A 8 33.84 0.74 48.28
CA SER A 8 33.84 -0.54 47.54
C SER A 8 32.65 -0.51 46.56
N PHE A 9 32.87 -0.91 45.31
CA PHE A 9 31.94 -0.83 44.17
C PHE A 9 31.98 0.48 43.37
N GLY A 10 33.13 0.75 42.74
CA GLY A 10 33.23 1.79 41.72
C GLY A 10 34.39 1.66 40.73
N ALA A 11 35.25 0.63 40.83
CA ALA A 11 36.53 0.64 40.10
C ALA A 11 36.92 -0.71 39.46
N THR A 12 35.97 -1.60 39.18
CA THR A 12 36.29 -2.89 38.51
C THR A 12 35.48 -3.16 37.25
N TYR A 13 34.58 -2.27 36.82
CA TYR A 13 33.78 -2.45 35.60
C TYR A 13 34.24 -1.60 34.40
N VAL A 14 35.26 -0.75 34.56
CA VAL A 14 35.73 0.17 33.49
C VAL A 14 36.94 -0.39 32.72
N VAL A 15 37.45 -1.59 33.04
CA VAL A 15 38.65 -2.14 32.37
C VAL A 15 38.41 -3.49 31.65
N ALA A 16 37.19 -4.05 31.70
CA ALA A 16 36.91 -5.37 31.09
C ALA A 16 36.09 -5.34 29.79
N CYS A 17 35.44 -4.23 29.43
CA CYS A 17 34.66 -4.12 28.17
C CYS A 17 35.43 -3.41 27.03
N GLY A 18 36.77 -3.37 27.10
CA GLY A 18 37.59 -2.64 26.14
C GLY A 18 38.10 -3.45 24.94
N HIS A 19 37.96 -4.78 24.89
CA HIS A 19 38.75 -5.61 23.95
C HIS A 19 38.00 -6.68 23.14
N LEU A 20 36.67 -6.75 23.17
CA LEU A 20 35.91 -7.61 22.24
C LEU A 20 34.63 -6.91 21.79
N TYR A 21 34.74 -6.01 20.81
CA TYR A 21 33.82 -5.84 19.67
C TYR A 21 34.22 -4.59 18.87
N PRO A 22 35.09 -4.73 17.85
CA PRO A 22 35.11 -3.71 16.80
C PRO A 22 35.20 -4.36 15.43
N GLN A 23 34.13 -5.00 14.93
CA GLN A 23 34.05 -5.34 13.49
C GLN A 23 32.65 -5.25 12.82
N LEU A 24 31.56 -4.88 13.50
CA LEU A 24 30.23 -4.84 12.82
C LEU A 24 29.31 -3.65 13.14
N LEU A 25 29.80 -2.56 13.75
CA LEU A 25 29.02 -1.34 13.90
C LEU A 25 29.87 -0.14 13.46
N GLY A 26 29.67 0.26 12.21
CA GLY A 26 30.28 1.48 11.67
C GLY A 26 29.62 2.72 12.26
N SER A 27 30.39 3.51 13.01
CA SER A 27 30.38 4.98 13.18
C SER A 27 29.08 5.81 13.05
N ARG A 28 27.87 5.25 13.19
CA ARG A 28 26.58 5.96 13.17
C ARG A 28 25.90 6.07 14.53
N PHE A 29 26.47 5.45 15.57
CA PHE A 29 25.83 5.31 16.88
C PHE A 29 26.54 6.02 18.04
N ALA A 30 27.74 6.58 17.85
CA ALA A 30 28.53 7.13 18.95
C ALA A 30 28.11 8.54 19.41
N ASP A 31 27.48 9.34 18.53
CA ASP A 31 27.13 10.73 18.87
C ASP A 31 25.71 10.89 19.46
N ALA A 32 24.92 9.81 19.53
CA ALA A 32 23.55 9.86 20.04
C ALA A 32 23.45 9.70 21.56
N GLU A 33 24.43 9.04 22.21
CA GLU A 33 24.33 8.66 23.63
C GLU A 33 24.50 9.83 24.61
N GLU A 34 25.30 10.85 24.30
CA GLU A 34 25.57 11.95 25.23
C GLU A 34 24.48 13.05 25.21
N GLU A 35 23.87 13.32 24.05
CA GLU A 35 22.73 14.24 23.91
C GLU A 35 21.40 13.62 24.42
N LEU A 36 21.28 12.27 24.39
CA LEU A 36 20.18 11.51 24.99
C LEU A 36 20.05 11.75 26.50
N ALA A 37 21.18 11.88 27.21
CA ALA A 37 21.21 12.17 28.64
C ALA A 37 20.78 13.61 28.98
N VAL A 38 21.03 14.58 28.10
CA VAL A 38 20.62 15.98 28.27
C VAL A 38 19.13 16.18 28.00
N LEU A 39 18.55 15.43 27.05
CA LEU A 39 17.10 15.33 26.83
C LEU A 39 16.37 14.68 28.01
N LEU A 40 16.94 13.62 28.60
CA LEU A 40 16.46 13.01 29.85
C LEU A 40 16.51 13.99 31.05
N LEU A 41 17.48 14.89 31.10
CA LEU A 41 17.55 15.91 32.16
C LEU A 41 16.48 17.01 31.98
N ARG A 42 16.11 17.34 30.74
CA ARG A 42 15.01 18.30 30.45
C ARG A 42 13.64 17.68 30.71
N PHE A 43 13.48 16.38 30.45
CA PHE A 43 12.32 15.56 30.82
C PHE A 43 12.06 15.58 32.34
N LEU A 44 13.12 15.56 33.17
CA LEU A 44 13.01 15.64 34.64
C LEU A 44 12.67 17.04 35.18
N ILE A 45 13.01 18.12 34.46
CA ILE A 45 12.77 19.50 34.93
C ILE A 45 11.32 19.96 34.63
N PHE A 46 10.68 19.46 33.57
CA PHE A 46 9.31 19.86 33.22
C PHE A 46 8.23 19.25 34.13
N ARG A 47 8.42 18.01 34.62
CA ARG A 47 7.43 17.31 35.47
C ARG A 47 7.41 17.77 36.94
N SER A 48 8.33 18.63 37.39
CA SER A 48 8.30 19.15 38.77
C SER A 48 7.34 20.34 38.98
N ARG A 49 6.56 20.74 37.96
CA ARG A 49 5.58 21.82 38.06
C ARG A 49 4.26 21.46 37.38
N HIS A 50 3.46 20.56 37.96
CA HIS A 50 1.99 20.71 38.01
C HIS A 50 1.34 19.71 39.00
N LEU A 51 1.00 20.27 40.18
CA LEU A 51 -0.05 19.95 41.17
C LEU A 51 -0.29 18.48 41.60
N THR A 52 0.13 18.02 42.80
CA THR A 52 -0.36 18.26 44.18
C THR A 52 -1.80 17.78 44.51
N VAL A 53 -1.91 16.98 45.60
CA VAL A 53 -3.08 16.77 46.50
C VAL A 53 -4.10 15.69 46.04
N LEU A 54 -4.61 14.68 46.80
CA LEU A 54 -4.82 14.43 48.24
C LEU A 54 -4.94 12.90 48.49
N THR A 55 -4.33 12.39 49.57
CA THR A 55 -4.65 11.09 50.18
C THR A 55 -5.74 11.24 51.24
N CYS A 56 -6.70 10.30 51.35
CA CYS A 56 -7.39 10.06 52.62
C CYS A 56 -7.79 8.58 52.76
N SER A 57 -7.22 7.93 53.78
CA SER A 57 -7.60 6.62 54.30
C SER A 57 -8.58 6.79 55.46
N LYS A 58 -9.60 5.91 55.56
CA LYS A 58 -10.23 5.48 56.82
C LYS A 58 -11.15 4.26 56.59
N GLU A 59 -10.83 3.13 57.23
CA GLU A 59 -11.75 2.01 57.55
C GLU A 59 -12.64 2.40 58.76
N LYS A 60 -13.75 1.78 59.18
CA LYS A 60 -14.92 0.95 58.73
C LYS A 60 -15.91 1.04 59.93
N PRO A 61 -17.23 0.78 59.78
CA PRO A 61 -17.72 -0.44 60.44
C PRO A 61 -18.84 -1.18 59.67
N THR A 62 -18.89 -2.48 59.91
CA THR A 62 -19.90 -3.44 59.42
C THR A 62 -21.14 -3.43 60.31
N LEU A 63 -22.33 -3.65 59.72
CA LEU A 63 -23.40 -4.55 60.21
C LEU A 63 -24.65 -4.50 59.30
N GLY A 64 -25.29 -5.66 59.13
CA GLY A 64 -26.72 -5.76 58.85
C GLY A 64 -27.10 -6.04 57.39
N GLY A 65 -27.55 -7.27 57.13
CA GLY A 65 -27.83 -7.78 55.80
C GLY A 65 -29.02 -7.13 55.09
N THR A 66 -28.81 -6.81 53.82
CA THR A 66 -29.83 -6.85 52.76
C THR A 66 -29.08 -7.05 51.45
N ARG A 67 -29.39 -8.11 50.71
CA ARG A 67 -28.71 -8.45 49.45
C ARG A 67 -29.21 -7.53 48.33
N ILE A 68 -28.73 -6.29 48.29
CA ILE A 68 -29.00 -5.35 47.21
C ILE A 68 -28.11 -5.73 46.02
N LYS A 69 -28.71 -6.26 44.95
CA LYS A 69 -28.02 -6.46 43.66
C LYS A 69 -27.72 -5.09 43.06
N THR A 70 -26.47 -4.63 43.19
CA THR A 70 -25.97 -3.45 42.50
C THR A 70 -25.89 -3.73 40.99
N ARG A 71 -26.57 -2.94 40.16
CA ARG A 71 -26.32 -2.94 38.70
C ARG A 71 -24.86 -2.55 38.48
N LYS A 72 -24.09 -3.36 37.73
CA LYS A 72 -22.75 -2.99 37.22
C LYS A 72 -22.91 -1.69 36.45
N ARG A 73 -22.47 -0.57 37.04
CA ARG A 73 -22.24 0.65 36.27
C ARG A 73 -21.05 0.34 35.36
N ASN A 74 -21.19 0.58 34.07
CA ASN A 74 -20.04 0.60 33.17
C ASN A 74 -19.16 1.77 33.62
N ILE A 75 -18.13 1.49 34.41
CA ILE A 75 -17.13 2.47 34.80
C ILE A 75 -16.13 2.48 33.66
N ALA A 76 -16.14 3.53 32.84
CA ALA A 76 -15.01 3.81 31.97
C ALA A 76 -13.81 4.09 32.89
N VAL A 77 -12.80 3.22 32.86
CA VAL A 77 -11.56 3.41 33.63
C VAL A 77 -10.88 4.67 33.10
N PRO A 78 -10.46 5.63 33.95
CA PRO A 78 -9.71 6.81 33.51
C PRO A 78 -8.46 6.39 32.75
N LEU A 79 -8.13 7.10 31.67
CA LEU A 79 -6.87 6.91 30.94
C LEU A 79 -5.71 7.43 31.80
N ASP A 80 -4.64 6.65 31.94
CA ASP A 80 -3.36 7.08 32.52
C ASP A 80 -2.21 6.90 31.50
N PRO A 81 -2.13 7.81 30.50
CA PRO A 81 -1.11 7.74 29.43
C PRO A 81 0.31 7.85 29.97
N SER A 82 0.51 8.59 31.06
CA SER A 82 1.83 8.82 31.65
C SER A 82 2.43 7.52 32.19
N SER A 83 1.65 6.72 32.94
CA SER A 83 2.13 5.42 33.43
C SER A 83 2.39 4.43 32.29
N PHE A 84 1.61 4.51 31.21
CA PHE A 84 1.82 3.69 30.00
C PHE A 84 3.12 4.07 29.28
N ALA A 85 3.36 5.37 29.06
CA ALA A 85 4.60 5.86 28.46
C ALA A 85 5.83 5.55 29.33
N ASP A 86 5.73 5.76 30.65
CA ASP A 86 6.78 5.44 31.61
C ASP A 86 7.15 3.93 31.56
N ALA A 87 6.17 3.04 31.40
CA ALA A 87 6.40 1.61 31.26
C ALA A 87 7.09 1.23 29.94
N VAL A 88 6.67 1.80 28.81
CA VAL A 88 7.32 1.58 27.49
C VAL A 88 8.78 2.05 27.53
N VAL A 89 9.02 3.22 28.11
CA VAL A 89 10.37 3.81 28.25
C VAL A 89 11.24 2.98 29.20
N GLN A 90 10.67 2.48 30.30
CA GLN A 90 11.39 1.63 31.25
C GLN A 90 11.86 0.34 30.58
N ILE A 91 11.01 -0.32 29.80
CA ILE A 91 11.37 -1.54 29.05
C ILE A 91 12.50 -1.24 28.05
N TYR A 92 12.46 -0.09 27.38
CA TYR A 92 13.52 0.35 26.47
C TYR A 92 14.87 0.59 27.18
N LEU A 93 14.83 1.25 28.34
CA LEU A 93 16.01 1.58 29.14
C LEU A 93 16.65 0.33 29.78
N GLU A 94 15.83 -0.61 30.27
CA GLU A 94 16.30 -1.84 30.90
C GLU A 94 17.12 -2.72 29.97
N HIS A 95 16.82 -2.65 28.68
CA HIS A 95 17.46 -3.46 27.65
C HIS A 95 18.50 -2.69 26.84
N GLN A 96 18.82 -1.43 27.20
CA GLN A 96 19.88 -0.61 26.57
C GLN A 96 19.80 -0.53 25.04
N GLY A 97 18.59 -0.55 24.48
CA GLY A 97 18.40 -0.54 23.02
C GLY A 97 18.63 -1.90 22.34
N ASP A 98 18.78 -3.00 23.09
CA ASP A 98 18.70 -4.37 22.56
C ASP A 98 17.25 -4.68 22.16
N LEU A 99 17.00 -4.54 20.86
CA LEU A 99 15.67 -4.57 20.27
C LEU A 99 14.99 -5.94 20.45
N GLU A 100 15.74 -7.04 20.46
CA GLU A 100 15.18 -8.38 20.59
C GLU A 100 14.66 -8.63 22.02
N LEU A 101 15.37 -8.09 23.02
CA LEU A 101 14.93 -8.16 24.41
C LEU A 101 13.79 -7.17 24.71
N ILE A 102 13.85 -5.95 24.16
CA ILE A 102 12.77 -4.95 24.28
C ILE A 102 11.46 -5.51 23.76
N ALA A 103 11.48 -6.14 22.59
CA ALA A 103 10.30 -6.75 22.00
C ALA A 103 9.67 -7.83 22.85
N LYS A 104 10.51 -8.75 23.33
CA LYS A 104 10.08 -9.85 24.17
C LYS A 104 9.42 -9.35 25.44
N ASP A 105 9.94 -8.25 26.00
CA ASP A 105 9.41 -7.68 27.23
C ASP A 105 8.16 -6.82 26.98
N VAL A 106 8.09 -6.11 25.84
CA VAL A 106 6.85 -5.44 25.39
C VAL A 106 5.72 -6.45 25.12
N GLU A 107 6.03 -7.62 24.55
CA GLU A 107 5.09 -8.73 24.35
C GLU A 107 4.64 -9.39 25.65
N ALA A 108 5.55 -9.51 26.61
CA ALA A 108 5.25 -10.05 27.93
C ALA A 108 4.49 -9.07 28.82
N SER A 109 4.49 -7.78 28.47
CA SER A 109 3.83 -6.71 29.20
C SER A 109 2.36 -6.56 28.79
N ASP A 110 1.47 -6.30 29.77
CA ASP A 110 0.04 -6.00 29.54
C ASP A 110 -0.18 -4.56 29.03
N LEU A 111 0.68 -4.09 28.13
CA LEU A 111 0.61 -2.74 27.56
C LEU A 111 -0.51 -2.66 26.51
N ASP A 112 -1.54 -1.88 26.81
CA ASP A 112 -2.69 -1.68 25.92
C ASP A 112 -2.44 -0.54 24.93
N PHE A 113 -1.65 -0.83 23.89
CA PHE A 113 -1.36 0.11 22.79
C PHE A 113 -2.62 0.57 22.05
N SER A 114 -3.71 -0.23 22.05
CA SER A 114 -4.97 0.15 21.41
C SER A 114 -5.71 1.24 22.18
N ARG A 115 -5.53 1.30 23.50
CA ARG A 115 -6.20 2.26 24.37
C ARG A 115 -5.41 3.54 24.57
N TYR A 116 -4.08 3.46 24.52
CA TYR A 116 -3.19 4.59 24.78
C TYR A 116 -2.44 5.10 23.55
N GLY A 117 -2.55 4.45 22.39
CA GLY A 117 -1.86 4.87 21.16
C GLY A 117 -2.08 6.34 20.86
N ASP A 118 -3.33 6.80 20.86
CA ASP A 118 -3.69 8.19 20.54
C ASP A 118 -2.98 9.20 21.45
N THR A 119 -2.93 8.94 22.76
CA THR A 119 -2.33 9.86 23.73
C THR A 119 -0.80 9.71 23.84
N PHE A 120 -0.29 8.50 23.64
CA PHE A 120 1.15 8.19 23.60
C PHE A 120 1.84 9.01 22.51
N PHE A 121 1.21 9.09 21.34
CA PHE A 121 1.73 9.90 20.25
C PHE A 121 1.57 11.41 20.52
N GLU A 122 0.46 11.88 21.09
CA GLU A 122 0.25 13.31 21.42
C GLU A 122 1.30 13.90 22.38
N GLU A 123 1.80 13.11 23.33
CA GLU A 123 2.81 13.56 24.31
C GLU A 123 4.27 13.49 23.79
N LEU A 124 4.56 12.68 22.75
CA LEU A 124 5.93 12.40 22.27
C LEU A 124 6.36 13.18 21.01
N TYR A 125 5.55 14.12 20.52
CA TYR A 125 5.78 14.81 19.24
C TYR A 125 6.60 16.11 19.32
N GLY A 126 7.62 16.16 20.17
CA GLY A 126 8.71 17.13 20.04
C GLY A 126 9.54 16.88 18.75
N PRO A 127 10.17 17.91 18.15
CA PRO A 127 10.94 17.74 16.92
C PRO A 127 12.13 16.76 17.04
N ASP A 128 12.78 16.68 18.21
CA ASP A 128 13.91 15.77 18.45
C ASP A 128 13.46 14.34 18.85
N ASP A 129 12.33 14.21 19.55
CA ASP A 129 11.81 12.92 20.05
C ASP A 129 11.13 12.11 18.93
N ARG A 130 10.54 12.79 17.95
CA ARG A 130 9.90 12.18 16.77
C ARG A 130 10.84 11.25 16.01
N LYS A 131 12.10 11.67 15.80
CA LYS A 131 13.07 10.88 15.02
C LYS A 131 13.47 9.60 15.75
N LYS A 132 13.63 9.66 17.08
CA LYS A 132 13.93 8.48 17.90
C LYS A 132 12.78 7.48 17.89
N LEU A 133 11.55 7.98 18.03
CA LEU A 133 10.35 7.15 17.96
C LEU A 133 10.20 6.50 16.57
N ALA A 134 10.54 7.23 15.51
CA ALA A 134 10.51 6.71 14.15
C ALA A 134 11.52 5.57 13.94
N VAL A 135 12.74 5.74 14.45
CA VAL A 135 13.78 4.69 14.41
C VAL A 135 13.35 3.45 15.19
N PHE A 136 12.86 3.64 16.42
CA PHE A 136 12.33 2.54 17.24
C PHE A 136 11.23 1.77 16.49
N THR A 137 10.23 2.49 15.98
CA THR A 137 9.09 1.90 15.25
C THR A 137 9.54 1.12 14.02
N ALA A 138 10.46 1.68 13.24
CA ALA A 138 11.01 1.02 12.05
C ALA A 138 11.73 -0.28 12.41
N LEU A 139 12.58 -0.26 13.44
CA LEU A 139 13.33 -1.43 13.89
C LEU A 139 12.42 -2.52 14.45
N THR A 140 11.41 -2.15 15.25
CA THR A 140 10.39 -3.10 15.74
C THR A 140 9.70 -3.82 14.59
N PHE A 141 9.29 -3.10 13.55
CA PHE A 141 8.63 -3.71 12.39
C PHE A 141 9.59 -4.55 11.54
N SER A 142 10.85 -4.14 11.42
CA SER A 142 11.85 -4.87 10.63
C SER A 142 12.17 -6.22 11.26
N GLN A 143 12.34 -6.24 12.58
CA GLN A 143 12.64 -7.45 13.34
C GLN A 143 11.42 -8.33 13.60
N LYS A 144 10.23 -7.92 13.13
CA LYS A 144 8.94 -8.65 13.27
C LYS A 144 8.61 -9.00 14.72
N LEU A 145 8.97 -8.10 15.62
CA LEU A 145 8.74 -8.21 17.05
C LEU A 145 7.22 -8.29 17.29
N SER A 146 6.75 -9.39 17.88
CA SER A 146 5.36 -9.85 17.98
C SER A 146 4.44 -9.01 18.88
N GLY A 147 4.94 -7.94 19.51
CA GLY A 147 4.18 -7.17 20.51
C GLY A 147 3.37 -5.99 19.98
N LEU A 148 3.67 -5.51 18.77
CA LEU A 148 3.11 -4.26 18.25
C LEU A 148 2.41 -4.47 16.90
N PRO A 149 1.08 -4.66 16.89
CA PRO A 149 0.32 -4.76 15.65
C PRO A 149 0.48 -3.48 14.81
N PRO A 150 0.93 -3.56 13.55
CA PRO A 150 1.09 -2.38 12.70
C PRO A 150 -0.19 -1.57 12.56
N GLU A 151 -1.35 -2.22 12.46
CA GLU A 151 -2.65 -1.54 12.40
C GLU A 151 -2.88 -0.63 13.60
N THR A 152 -2.57 -1.09 14.82
CA THR A 152 -2.74 -0.30 16.04
C THR A 152 -1.87 0.96 16.03
N ILE A 153 -0.60 0.81 15.66
CA ILE A 153 0.33 1.94 15.59
C ILE A 153 -0.11 2.95 14.54
N PHE A 154 -0.32 2.51 13.29
CA PHE A 154 -0.64 3.45 12.21
C PHE A 154 -2.03 4.09 12.34
N SER A 155 -3.02 3.40 12.93
CA SER A 155 -4.34 3.98 13.18
C SER A 155 -4.30 5.09 14.24
N ALA A 156 -3.50 4.92 15.29
CA ALA A 156 -3.30 5.95 16.31
C ALA A 156 -2.65 7.23 15.75
N LEU A 157 -1.89 7.11 14.66
CA LEU A 157 -1.30 8.27 13.97
C LEU A 157 -2.34 9.11 13.22
N LEU A 158 -3.54 8.57 12.95
CA LEU A 158 -4.53 9.23 12.10
C LEU A 158 -5.45 10.21 12.85
N SER A 159 -5.00 10.76 13.98
CA SER A 159 -5.77 11.77 14.69
C SER A 159 -5.68 13.14 13.99
N ASP A 160 -6.81 13.84 13.91
CA ASP A 160 -6.89 15.14 13.23
C ASP A 160 -5.98 16.20 13.89
N SER A 161 -5.80 16.13 15.21
CA SER A 161 -4.94 17.03 15.99
C SER A 161 -3.47 16.88 15.59
N LEU A 162 -3.02 15.65 15.34
CA LEU A 162 -1.65 15.31 15.00
C LEU A 162 -1.35 15.55 13.52
N ILE A 163 -2.30 15.23 12.65
CA ILE A 163 -2.21 15.47 11.20
C ILE A 163 -2.12 16.97 10.92
N ALA A 164 -2.95 17.79 11.58
CA ALA A 164 -2.95 19.24 11.37
C ALA A 164 -1.62 19.91 11.74
N LYS A 165 -0.89 19.38 12.73
CA LYS A 165 0.44 19.85 13.14
C LYS A 165 1.56 19.44 12.18
N GLY A 166 1.29 18.53 11.24
CA GLY A 166 2.26 17.99 10.29
C GLY A 166 3.27 17.01 10.91
N THR A 167 3.12 16.68 12.19
CA THR A 167 4.08 15.82 12.89
C THR A 167 4.00 14.36 12.45
N VAL A 168 2.80 13.90 12.11
CA VAL A 168 2.54 12.54 11.59
C VAL A 168 3.33 12.31 10.29
N LEU A 169 3.24 13.24 9.34
CA LEU A 169 3.94 13.12 8.06
C LEU A 169 5.47 13.03 8.27
N GLY A 170 6.02 13.85 9.16
CA GLY A 170 7.44 13.80 9.50
C GLY A 170 7.84 12.48 10.14
N PHE A 171 7.05 11.98 11.08
CA PHE A 171 7.29 10.68 11.74
C PHE A 171 7.26 9.52 10.74
N VAL A 172 6.24 9.47 9.89
CA VAL A 172 6.08 8.43 8.87
C VAL A 172 7.25 8.46 7.88
N THR A 173 7.67 9.66 7.48
CA THR A 173 8.83 9.84 6.60
C THR A 173 10.11 9.28 7.23
N ASP A 174 10.41 9.68 8.46
CA ASP A 174 11.59 9.21 9.18
C ASP A 174 11.53 7.68 9.39
N SER A 175 10.34 7.15 9.70
CA SER A 175 10.13 5.71 9.92
C SER A 175 10.34 4.90 8.65
N PHE A 176 9.83 5.37 7.51
CA PHE A 176 10.01 4.70 6.23
C PHE A 176 11.47 4.75 5.77
N LYS A 177 12.15 5.88 5.98
CA LYS A 177 13.59 6.02 5.66
C LYS A 177 14.41 5.02 6.47
N GLU A 178 14.16 4.93 7.78
CA GLU A 178 14.88 3.98 8.63
C GLU A 178 14.52 2.53 8.28
N TYR A 179 13.25 2.23 8.03
CA TYR A 179 12.81 0.87 7.67
C TYR A 179 13.47 0.38 6.37
N LEU A 180 13.64 1.26 5.39
CA LEU A 180 14.25 0.93 4.10
C LEU A 180 15.79 0.85 4.13
N VAL A 181 16.43 1.08 5.28
CA VAL A 181 17.88 0.82 5.43
C VAL A 181 18.16 -0.67 5.32
N ASP A 182 17.35 -1.50 6.00
CA ASP A 182 17.56 -2.95 6.10
C ASP A 182 16.50 -3.78 5.36
N ASN A 183 15.44 -3.17 4.85
CA ASN A 183 14.31 -3.86 4.21
C ASN A 183 14.03 -3.33 2.80
N THR A 184 13.35 -4.13 1.99
CA THR A 184 12.98 -3.74 0.62
C THR A 184 11.69 -2.92 0.59
N LEU A 185 11.43 -2.26 -0.54
CA LEU A 185 10.13 -1.61 -0.77
C LEU A 185 8.97 -2.60 -0.68
N ASP A 186 9.13 -3.82 -1.20
CA ASP A 186 8.09 -4.84 -1.14
C ASP A 186 7.76 -5.23 0.32
N ASP A 187 8.77 -5.28 1.20
CA ASP A 187 8.57 -5.49 2.63
C ASP A 187 7.80 -4.34 3.27
N LEU A 188 8.13 -3.08 2.93
CA LEU A 188 7.42 -1.90 3.40
C LEU A 188 5.95 -1.90 2.93
N ILE A 189 5.70 -2.21 1.65
CA ILE A 189 4.34 -2.34 1.13
C ILE A 189 3.61 -3.49 1.84
N GLY A 190 4.28 -4.61 2.12
CA GLY A 190 3.74 -5.72 2.92
C GLY A 190 3.38 -5.30 4.35
N LEU A 191 4.20 -4.47 4.99
CA LEU A 191 3.91 -3.87 6.30
C LEU A 191 2.67 -2.96 6.22
N LEU A 192 2.61 -2.07 5.23
CA LEU A 192 1.48 -1.14 5.03
C LEU A 192 0.17 -1.86 4.72
N LYS A 193 0.22 -2.99 4.01
CA LYS A 193 -0.93 -3.89 3.82
C LYS A 193 -1.44 -4.45 5.14
N ARG A 194 -0.54 -4.99 5.98
CA ARG A 194 -0.91 -5.49 7.32
C ARG A 194 -1.45 -4.38 8.22
N ALA A 195 -0.98 -3.14 8.03
CA ALA A 195 -1.48 -1.97 8.72
C ALA A 195 -2.79 -1.39 8.15
N LYS A 196 -3.29 -1.90 7.01
CA LYS A 196 -4.42 -1.32 6.26
C LYS A 196 -4.20 0.15 5.84
N MET A 197 -2.94 0.51 5.58
CA MET A 197 -2.52 1.88 5.24
C MET A 197 -2.08 2.06 3.79
N GLU A 198 -1.90 0.98 3.04
CA GLU A 198 -1.40 1.01 1.66
C GLU A 198 -2.24 1.91 0.73
N ASP A 199 -3.57 1.95 0.90
CA ASP A 199 -4.49 2.78 0.11
C ASP A 199 -4.76 4.15 0.74
N ARG A 200 -4.17 4.41 1.92
CA ARG A 200 -4.50 5.56 2.78
C ARG A 200 -3.28 6.42 3.07
N LEU A 201 -2.23 6.33 2.27
CA LEU A 201 -0.98 7.06 2.51
C LEU A 201 -1.17 8.59 2.48
N LEU A 202 -2.15 9.08 1.70
CA LEU A 202 -2.52 10.51 1.71
C LEU A 202 -3.14 10.95 3.04
N ASP A 203 -3.67 10.05 3.86
CA ASP A 203 -4.29 10.40 5.15
C ASP A 203 -3.26 10.95 6.14
N PHE A 204 -1.97 10.60 5.98
CA PHE A 204 -0.87 11.16 6.77
C PHE A 204 -0.58 12.63 6.47
N PHE A 205 -1.04 13.15 5.32
CA PHE A 205 -0.85 14.55 4.94
C PHE A 205 -1.91 15.43 5.60
N PRO A 206 -1.55 16.69 5.97
CA PRO A 206 -2.52 17.71 6.32
C PRO A 206 -3.61 17.80 5.25
N MET A 207 -4.85 18.06 5.65
CA MET A 207 -6.02 18.04 4.76
C MET A 207 -5.84 18.89 3.50
N GLN A 208 -5.12 20.01 3.61
CA GLN A 208 -4.86 20.95 2.51
C GLN A 208 -3.82 20.44 1.49
N LYS A 209 -3.09 19.36 1.80
CA LYS A 209 -1.98 18.79 1.01
C LYS A 209 -2.21 17.34 0.61
N ARG A 210 -3.43 16.83 0.71
CA ARG A 210 -3.77 15.45 0.31
C ARG A 210 -3.92 15.32 -1.21
N THR A 211 -2.82 15.53 -1.94
CA THR A 211 -2.79 15.36 -3.41
C THR A 211 -1.60 14.51 -3.83
N ILE A 212 -1.67 13.94 -5.03
CA ILE A 212 -0.60 13.08 -5.57
C ILE A 212 0.66 13.89 -5.85
N GLU A 213 0.50 15.15 -6.23
CA GLU A 213 1.61 16.08 -6.48
C GLU A 213 2.33 16.41 -5.18
N ALA A 214 1.59 16.70 -4.10
CA ALA A 214 2.17 16.95 -2.78
C ALA A 214 2.85 15.70 -2.21
N PHE A 215 2.28 14.51 -2.47
CA PHE A 215 2.90 13.24 -2.11
C PHE A 215 4.25 13.06 -2.81
N ALA A 216 4.29 13.23 -4.13
CA ALA A 216 5.50 13.11 -4.92
C ALA A 216 6.55 14.14 -4.50
N GLU A 217 6.18 15.40 -4.37
CA GLU A 217 7.09 16.48 -3.95
C GLU A 217 7.74 16.19 -2.60
N HIS A 218 6.94 15.80 -1.60
CA HIS A 218 7.43 15.52 -0.25
C HIS A 218 8.38 14.33 -0.21
N PHE A 219 7.97 13.17 -0.73
CA PHE A 219 8.75 11.95 -0.61
C PHE A 219 9.98 11.93 -1.54
N SER A 220 9.92 12.57 -2.72
CA SER A 220 11.11 12.75 -3.55
C SER A 220 12.16 13.61 -2.86
N LYS A 221 11.75 14.71 -2.21
CA LYS A 221 12.67 15.57 -1.44
C LYS A 221 13.35 14.82 -0.30
N GLU A 222 12.64 13.86 0.31
CA GLU A 222 13.12 13.08 1.46
C GLU A 222 13.92 11.82 1.07
N GLY A 223 14.19 11.62 -0.23
CA GLY A 223 14.97 10.49 -0.73
C GLY A 223 14.18 9.20 -0.90
N LEU A 224 12.85 9.24 -0.78
CA LEU A 224 11.93 8.10 -0.92
C LEU A 224 11.33 8.03 -2.34
N GLY A 225 12.16 8.26 -3.37
CA GLY A 225 11.72 8.22 -4.77
C GLY A 225 11.09 6.89 -5.18
N VAL A 226 11.60 5.77 -4.65
CA VAL A 226 11.04 4.43 -4.90
C VAL A 226 9.58 4.29 -4.43
N LEU A 227 9.19 4.99 -3.37
CA LEU A 227 7.81 5.03 -2.88
C LEU A 227 6.93 5.89 -3.78
N VAL A 228 7.48 6.98 -4.33
CA VAL A 228 6.79 7.85 -5.30
C VAL A 228 6.51 7.11 -6.60
N ASP A 229 7.49 6.36 -7.12
CA ASP A 229 7.34 5.56 -8.33
C ASP A 229 6.27 4.49 -8.15
N TYR A 230 6.30 3.80 -7.00
CA TYR A 230 5.27 2.83 -6.63
C TYR A 230 3.89 3.46 -6.54
N ASN A 231 3.74 4.60 -5.86
CA ASN A 231 2.45 5.28 -5.71
C ASN A 231 1.93 5.77 -7.07
N THR A 232 2.81 6.31 -7.92
CA THR A 232 2.46 6.75 -9.28
C THR A 232 1.92 5.59 -10.11
N LYS A 233 2.61 4.45 -10.09
CA LYS A 233 2.16 3.23 -10.76
C LYS A 233 0.83 2.73 -10.18
N LYS A 234 0.69 2.70 -8.86
CA LYS A 234 -0.54 2.27 -8.19
C LYS A 234 -1.74 3.14 -8.57
N VAL A 235 -1.58 4.47 -8.53
CA VAL A 235 -2.64 5.41 -8.93
C VAL A 235 -3.01 5.21 -10.40
N PHE A 236 -2.02 4.97 -11.27
CA PHE A 236 -2.27 4.64 -12.67
C PHE A 236 -3.07 3.34 -12.84
N ASP A 237 -2.67 2.27 -12.15
CA ASP A 237 -3.35 0.97 -12.18
C ASP A 237 -4.80 1.08 -11.64
N VAL A 238 -5.02 1.87 -10.59
CA VAL A 238 -6.36 2.14 -10.04
C VAL A 238 -7.23 2.88 -11.06
N LYS A 239 -6.71 3.91 -11.74
CA LYS A 239 -7.44 4.64 -12.80
C LYS A 239 -7.84 3.72 -13.96
N LEU A 240 -6.93 2.83 -14.39
CA LEU A 240 -7.26 1.84 -15.43
C LEU A 240 -8.32 0.85 -14.96
N LYS A 241 -8.24 0.39 -13.71
CA LYS A 241 -9.23 -0.51 -13.11
C LYS A 241 -10.62 0.15 -13.03
N GLU A 242 -10.69 1.40 -12.58
CA GLU A 242 -11.94 2.16 -12.53
C GLU A 242 -12.56 2.36 -13.92
N LEU A 243 -11.73 2.69 -14.92
CA LEU A 243 -12.17 2.76 -16.31
C LEU A 243 -12.71 1.42 -16.79
N ARG A 244 -12.00 0.32 -16.52
CA ARG A 244 -12.42 -1.04 -16.88
C ARG A 244 -13.77 -1.38 -16.26
N THR A 245 -13.93 -1.19 -14.95
CA THR A 245 -15.19 -1.48 -14.25
C THR A 245 -16.34 -0.67 -14.82
N THR A 246 -16.17 0.65 -14.97
CA THR A 246 -17.21 1.52 -15.55
C THR A 246 -17.58 1.08 -16.97
N LEU A 247 -16.59 0.72 -17.79
CA LEU A 247 -16.81 0.21 -19.14
C LEU A 247 -17.57 -1.11 -19.14
N THR A 248 -17.15 -2.08 -18.33
CA THR A 248 -17.80 -3.38 -18.25
C THR A 248 -19.27 -3.24 -17.87
N ASP A 249 -19.59 -2.36 -16.91
CA ASP A 249 -20.96 -2.11 -16.47
C ASP A 249 -21.81 -1.50 -17.60
N GLN A 250 -21.32 -0.43 -18.27
CA GLN A 250 -22.04 0.18 -19.39
C GLN A 250 -22.22 -0.77 -20.59
N ILE A 251 -21.22 -1.61 -20.84
CA ILE A 251 -21.28 -2.62 -21.89
C ILE A 251 -22.31 -3.71 -21.55
N ALA A 252 -22.37 -4.14 -20.29
CA ALA A 252 -23.31 -5.15 -19.80
C ALA A 252 -24.76 -4.62 -19.78
N GLU A 253 -24.95 -3.34 -19.47
CA GLU A 253 -26.23 -2.63 -19.57
C GLU A 253 -26.64 -2.31 -21.02
N ASN A 254 -25.74 -2.57 -21.98
CA ASN A 254 -25.94 -2.34 -23.40
C ASN A 254 -26.31 -0.87 -23.70
N ILE A 255 -25.60 0.05 -23.03
CA ILE A 255 -25.65 1.49 -23.28
C ILE A 255 -25.27 1.76 -24.75
N GLU A 256 -25.80 2.83 -25.31
CA GLU A 256 -25.54 3.20 -26.70
C GLU A 256 -24.02 3.40 -26.95
N PRO A 257 -23.41 2.73 -27.96
CA PRO A 257 -21.96 2.76 -28.16
C PRO A 257 -21.36 4.16 -28.32
N THR A 258 -22.12 5.11 -28.87
CA THR A 258 -21.67 6.50 -29.02
C THR A 258 -21.51 7.23 -27.69
N GLU A 259 -22.37 6.96 -26.71
CA GLU A 259 -22.28 7.52 -25.37
C GLU A 259 -21.05 6.97 -24.63
N VAL A 260 -20.83 5.65 -24.73
CA VAL A 260 -19.66 4.99 -24.14
C VAL A 260 -18.36 5.54 -24.75
N VAL A 261 -18.31 5.77 -26.06
CA VAL A 261 -17.15 6.39 -26.73
C VAL A 261 -16.82 7.76 -26.13
N GLU A 262 -17.82 8.63 -25.92
CA GLU A 262 -17.59 9.95 -25.35
C GLU A 262 -17.13 9.88 -23.88
N MET A 263 -17.68 8.94 -23.09
CA MET A 263 -17.23 8.67 -21.74
C MET A 263 -15.75 8.25 -21.71
N VAL A 264 -15.32 7.33 -22.58
CA VAL A 264 -13.91 6.91 -22.65
C VAL A 264 -13.01 8.06 -23.10
N LYS A 265 -13.42 8.87 -24.08
CA LYS A 265 -12.66 10.06 -24.50
C LYS A 265 -12.49 11.06 -23.35
N GLN A 266 -13.53 11.25 -22.54
CA GLN A 266 -13.47 12.11 -21.36
C GLN A 266 -12.47 11.54 -20.33
N ARG A 267 -12.63 10.28 -19.92
CA ARG A 267 -11.75 9.62 -18.94
C ARG A 267 -10.29 9.56 -19.39
N ARG A 268 -10.05 9.27 -20.67
CA ARG A 268 -8.70 9.31 -21.27
C ARG A 268 -8.05 10.67 -21.09
N ARG A 269 -8.78 11.76 -21.35
CA ARG A 269 -8.28 13.14 -21.22
C ARG A 269 -8.03 13.54 -19.77
N GLU A 270 -8.98 13.27 -18.88
CA GLU A 270 -8.89 13.62 -17.45
C GLU A 270 -7.74 12.88 -16.75
N CYS A 271 -7.54 11.61 -17.08
CA CYS A 271 -6.52 10.77 -16.46
C CYS A 271 -5.19 10.72 -17.24
N ALA A 272 -5.11 11.40 -18.40
CA ALA A 272 -3.97 11.37 -19.32
C ALA A 272 -3.47 9.92 -19.62
N LEU A 273 -4.42 9.02 -19.90
CA LEU A 273 -4.10 7.60 -20.11
C LEU A 273 -3.47 7.36 -21.48
N PRO A 274 -2.39 6.55 -21.58
CA PRO A 274 -1.83 6.14 -22.86
C PRO A 274 -2.81 5.34 -23.72
N ASP A 275 -2.79 5.57 -25.03
CA ASP A 275 -3.72 4.91 -25.98
C ASP A 275 -3.62 3.40 -25.96
N VAL A 276 -2.41 2.87 -25.80
CA VAL A 276 -2.18 1.43 -25.71
C VAL A 276 -2.92 0.81 -24.53
N ASP A 277 -2.92 1.49 -23.36
CA ASP A 277 -3.58 0.99 -22.16
C ASP A 277 -5.11 1.16 -22.25
N VAL A 278 -5.57 2.23 -22.89
CA VAL A 278 -7.00 2.41 -23.19
C VAL A 278 -7.52 1.31 -24.11
N VAL A 279 -6.84 1.01 -25.22
CA VAL A 279 -7.23 -0.06 -26.16
C VAL A 279 -7.27 -1.43 -25.47
N ARG A 280 -6.24 -1.76 -24.68
CA ARG A 280 -6.21 -2.99 -23.88
C ARG A 280 -7.36 -3.07 -22.87
N THR A 281 -7.67 -1.95 -22.22
CA THR A 281 -8.74 -1.86 -21.22
C THR A 281 -10.12 -2.02 -21.86
N ILE A 282 -10.34 -1.43 -23.03
CA ILE A 282 -11.59 -1.61 -23.79
C ILE A 282 -11.77 -3.08 -24.15
N TRP A 283 -10.73 -3.74 -24.69
CA TRP A 283 -10.80 -5.18 -25.00
C TRP A 283 -11.16 -6.00 -23.76
N ASP A 284 -10.48 -5.75 -22.63
CA ASP A 284 -10.75 -6.48 -21.39
C ASP A 284 -12.18 -6.25 -20.89
N ALA A 285 -12.69 -5.03 -20.95
CA ALA A 285 -14.07 -4.72 -20.56
C ALA A 285 -15.11 -5.39 -21.48
N ILE A 286 -14.88 -5.41 -22.79
CA ILE A 286 -15.73 -6.11 -23.77
C ILE A 286 -15.80 -7.60 -23.42
N MET A 287 -14.66 -8.23 -23.12
CA MET A 287 -14.59 -9.66 -22.79
C MET A 287 -15.20 -9.98 -21.41
N ASP A 288 -14.97 -9.13 -20.41
CA ASP A 288 -15.53 -9.30 -19.06
C ASP A 288 -17.07 -9.20 -19.05
N ALA A 289 -17.65 -8.39 -19.94
CA ALA A 289 -19.10 -8.23 -20.06
C ALA A 289 -19.79 -9.41 -20.75
N VAL A 290 -19.05 -10.40 -21.29
CA VAL A 290 -19.63 -11.57 -21.94
C VAL A 290 -20.34 -12.45 -20.90
N GLN A 291 -21.65 -12.64 -21.09
CA GLN A 291 -22.47 -13.48 -20.22
C GLN A 291 -22.34 -14.97 -20.57
N TRP A 292 -21.34 -15.64 -19.97
CA TRP A 292 -21.07 -17.05 -20.23
C TRP A 292 -22.18 -17.99 -19.72
N SER A 293 -22.55 -18.98 -20.54
CA SER A 293 -23.46 -20.08 -20.20
C SER A 293 -22.69 -21.35 -19.87
N GLY A 294 -23.03 -22.02 -18.76
CA GLY A 294 -22.37 -23.28 -18.36
C GLY A 294 -22.74 -24.52 -19.20
N LYS A 295 -23.72 -24.42 -20.10
CA LYS A 295 -24.33 -25.59 -20.76
C LYS A 295 -23.96 -25.75 -22.24
N ASN A 296 -23.53 -24.69 -22.93
CA ASN A 296 -23.35 -24.72 -24.37
C ASN A 296 -22.14 -23.91 -24.84
N GLN A 297 -21.09 -24.62 -25.27
CA GLN A 297 -19.85 -24.03 -25.75
C GLN A 297 -20.03 -23.24 -27.06
N GLN A 298 -20.91 -23.69 -27.95
CA GLN A 298 -21.19 -22.96 -29.20
C GLN A 298 -21.93 -21.64 -28.91
N GLN A 299 -22.87 -21.66 -27.96
CA GLN A 299 -23.57 -20.45 -27.55
C GLN A 299 -22.59 -19.43 -26.96
N ASN A 300 -21.67 -19.87 -26.11
CA ASN A 300 -20.63 -19.02 -25.54
C ASN A 300 -19.75 -18.37 -26.61
N SER A 301 -19.39 -19.15 -27.64
CA SER A 301 -18.64 -18.66 -28.80
C SER A 301 -19.40 -17.55 -29.52
N ASN A 302 -20.67 -17.79 -29.82
CA ASN A 302 -21.52 -16.81 -30.50
C ASN A 302 -21.73 -15.54 -29.65
N LEU A 303 -21.84 -15.66 -28.33
CA LEU A 303 -21.99 -14.51 -27.42
C LEU A 303 -20.73 -13.64 -27.40
N ALA A 304 -19.56 -14.25 -27.27
CA ALA A 304 -18.29 -13.53 -27.31
C ALA A 304 -18.10 -12.81 -28.66
N LEU A 305 -18.32 -13.51 -29.78
CA LEU A 305 -18.20 -12.91 -31.11
C LEU A 305 -19.21 -11.78 -31.34
N ARG A 306 -20.45 -11.96 -30.87
CA ARG A 306 -21.47 -10.90 -30.92
C ARG A 306 -21.00 -9.67 -30.13
N GLN A 307 -20.43 -9.85 -28.96
CA GLN A 307 -19.91 -8.76 -28.14
C GLN A 307 -18.84 -7.97 -28.89
N VAL A 308 -17.86 -8.65 -29.49
CA VAL A 308 -16.81 -8.02 -30.32
C VAL A 308 -17.45 -7.24 -31.48
N LYS A 309 -18.42 -7.83 -32.16
CA LYS A 309 -19.10 -7.17 -33.29
C LYS A 309 -19.91 -5.95 -32.87
N THR A 310 -20.58 -5.98 -31.72
CA THR A 310 -21.36 -4.83 -31.21
C THR A 310 -20.44 -3.67 -30.83
N TRP A 311 -19.29 -3.97 -30.23
CA TRP A 311 -18.39 -2.97 -29.64
C TRP A 311 -17.13 -2.70 -30.47
N GLY A 312 -17.03 -3.24 -31.68
CA GLY A 312 -15.85 -3.02 -32.54
C GLY A 312 -15.67 -1.56 -32.92
N LYS A 313 -16.75 -0.79 -33.13
CA LYS A 313 -16.66 0.67 -33.32
C LYS A 313 -16.03 1.42 -32.13
N LEU A 314 -16.27 0.95 -30.91
CA LEU A 314 -15.62 1.50 -29.72
C LEU A 314 -14.11 1.24 -29.80
N LEU A 315 -13.68 0.01 -30.11
CA LEU A 315 -12.27 -0.32 -30.33
C LEU A 315 -11.64 0.51 -31.45
N GLY A 316 -12.27 0.57 -32.63
CA GLY A 316 -11.78 1.31 -33.79
C GLY A 316 -11.62 2.82 -33.55
N THR A 317 -12.41 3.39 -32.64
CA THR A 317 -12.27 4.81 -32.27
C THR A 317 -10.93 5.13 -31.59
N PHE A 318 -10.36 4.16 -30.84
CA PHE A 318 -9.09 4.34 -30.13
C PHE A 318 -7.92 3.64 -30.83
N CYS A 319 -8.19 2.58 -31.58
CA CYS A 319 -7.22 1.83 -32.37
C CYS A 319 -6.93 2.53 -33.71
N THR A 320 -6.20 3.66 -33.64
CA THR A 320 -6.04 4.60 -34.77
C THR A 320 -4.71 4.50 -35.51
N THR A 321 -3.81 3.60 -35.09
CA THR A 321 -2.49 3.45 -35.69
C THR A 321 -2.11 1.97 -35.78
N ALA A 322 -1.31 1.61 -36.79
CA ALA A 322 -0.80 0.25 -36.96
C ALA A 322 -0.10 -0.31 -35.70
N LYS A 323 0.52 0.55 -34.88
CA LYS A 323 1.12 0.14 -33.60
C LYS A 323 0.06 -0.31 -32.59
N LEU A 324 -1.06 0.42 -32.50
CA LEU A 324 -2.17 0.06 -31.61
C LEU A 324 -2.92 -1.17 -32.13
N GLU A 325 -3.08 -1.30 -33.45
CA GLU A 325 -3.68 -2.48 -34.07
C GLU A 325 -2.85 -3.74 -33.80
N MET A 326 -1.52 -3.65 -33.94
CA MET A 326 -0.62 -4.76 -33.62
C MET A 326 -0.65 -5.12 -32.14
N ASP A 327 -0.72 -4.12 -31.25
CA ASP A 327 -0.84 -4.35 -29.81
C ASP A 327 -2.17 -5.02 -29.44
N LEU A 328 -3.28 -4.56 -30.02
CA LEU A 328 -4.59 -5.19 -29.89
C LEU A 328 -4.55 -6.64 -30.37
N MET A 329 -3.95 -6.90 -31.52
CA MET A 329 -3.85 -8.27 -32.06
C MET A 329 -3.03 -9.19 -31.13
N TYR A 330 -1.94 -8.71 -30.53
CA TYR A 330 -1.24 -9.48 -29.49
C TYR A 330 -2.05 -9.66 -28.22
N LYS A 331 -2.79 -8.64 -27.78
CA LYS A 331 -3.68 -8.75 -26.62
C LYS A 331 -4.75 -9.84 -26.82
N ILE A 332 -5.37 -9.87 -28.00
CA ILE A 332 -6.35 -10.89 -28.39
C ILE A 332 -5.69 -12.27 -28.45
N GLN A 333 -4.52 -12.38 -29.09
CA GLN A 333 -3.76 -13.64 -29.17
C GLN A 333 -3.50 -14.23 -27.79
N ILE A 334 -3.01 -13.42 -26.84
CA ILE A 334 -2.73 -13.85 -25.47
C ILE A 334 -4.01 -14.30 -24.77
N HIS A 335 -5.08 -13.49 -24.85
CA HIS A 335 -6.35 -13.81 -24.20
C HIS A 335 -6.96 -15.11 -24.76
N CYS A 336 -7.02 -15.27 -26.08
CA CYS A 336 -7.52 -16.49 -26.72
C CYS A 336 -6.67 -17.73 -26.41
N TYR A 337 -5.38 -17.57 -26.10
CA TYR A 337 -4.51 -18.68 -25.69
C TYR A 337 -4.75 -19.08 -24.23
N GLU A 338 -4.99 -18.10 -23.36
CA GLU A 338 -5.20 -18.31 -21.92
C GLU A 338 -6.62 -18.79 -21.60
N ASP A 339 -7.62 -18.45 -22.42
CA ASP A 339 -8.99 -18.96 -22.29
C ASP A 339 -9.33 -20.00 -23.38
N ALA A 340 -9.42 -21.27 -22.96
CA ALA A 340 -9.80 -22.38 -23.82
C ALA A 340 -11.16 -22.21 -24.52
N LYS A 341 -12.08 -21.40 -23.96
CA LYS A 341 -13.38 -21.07 -24.59
C LYS A 341 -13.18 -20.21 -25.83
N LEU A 342 -12.14 -19.39 -25.88
CA LEU A 342 -11.86 -18.42 -26.95
C LEU A 342 -10.85 -18.93 -27.99
N MET A 343 -10.10 -19.99 -27.70
CA MET A 343 -9.02 -20.48 -28.55
C MET A 343 -9.44 -20.75 -29.99
N LYS A 344 -10.65 -21.30 -30.21
CA LYS A 344 -11.18 -21.54 -31.56
C LYS A 344 -11.79 -20.31 -32.24
N LEU A 345 -12.12 -19.27 -31.47
CA LEU A 345 -12.73 -18.04 -31.99
C LEU A 345 -11.72 -17.04 -32.55
N PHE A 346 -10.43 -17.20 -32.26
CA PHE A 346 -9.41 -16.24 -32.67
C PHE A 346 -9.53 -15.82 -34.15
N PRO A 347 -9.64 -16.75 -35.13
CA PRO A 347 -9.79 -16.35 -36.53
C PRO A 347 -11.06 -15.54 -36.81
N GLU A 348 -12.18 -15.89 -36.17
CA GLU A 348 -13.46 -15.20 -36.33
C GLU A 348 -13.44 -13.80 -35.71
N ILE A 349 -12.75 -13.63 -34.59
CA ILE A 349 -12.53 -12.33 -33.94
C ILE A 349 -11.71 -11.42 -34.84
N ILE A 350 -10.59 -11.91 -35.39
CA ILE A 350 -9.73 -11.10 -36.28
C ILE A 350 -10.49 -10.69 -37.54
N ARG A 351 -11.23 -11.59 -38.17
CA ARG A 351 -12.10 -11.24 -39.31
C ARG A 351 -13.14 -10.19 -38.93
N ALA A 352 -13.84 -10.36 -37.81
CA ALA A 352 -14.86 -9.41 -37.37
C ALA A 352 -14.30 -8.01 -37.09
N LEU A 353 -13.05 -7.91 -36.62
CA LEU A 353 -12.38 -6.63 -36.41
C LEU A 353 -11.85 -6.03 -37.71
N TYR A 354 -11.39 -6.85 -38.65
CA TYR A 354 -11.05 -6.42 -40.01
C TYR A 354 -12.27 -5.86 -40.74
N ASP A 355 -13.40 -6.59 -40.72
CA ASP A 355 -14.67 -6.19 -41.36
C ASP A 355 -15.25 -4.86 -40.81
N GLN A 356 -14.78 -4.41 -39.65
CA GLN A 356 -15.20 -3.16 -39.00
C GLN A 356 -14.13 -2.06 -39.05
N ASP A 357 -13.13 -2.21 -39.90
CA ASP A 357 -12.02 -1.27 -40.06
C ASP A 357 -11.25 -1.01 -38.75
N VAL A 358 -11.23 -1.98 -37.83
CA VAL A 358 -10.48 -1.89 -36.56
C VAL A 358 -9.04 -2.37 -36.75
N LEU A 359 -8.83 -3.36 -37.63
CA LEU A 359 -7.53 -3.89 -37.99
C LEU A 359 -7.33 -3.72 -39.50
N ALA A 360 -6.26 -3.05 -39.91
CA ALA A 360 -5.89 -2.95 -41.31
C ALA A 360 -5.32 -4.28 -41.84
N GLU A 361 -5.47 -4.50 -43.14
CA GLU A 361 -4.91 -5.66 -43.85
C GLU A 361 -3.40 -5.81 -43.58
N ASP A 362 -2.64 -4.73 -43.77
CA ASP A 362 -1.21 -4.68 -43.51
C ASP A 362 -0.84 -5.18 -42.10
N THR A 363 -1.61 -4.77 -41.08
CA THR A 363 -1.37 -5.19 -39.71
C THR A 363 -1.57 -6.71 -39.58
N VAL A 364 -2.66 -7.25 -40.13
CA VAL A 364 -2.96 -8.70 -40.14
C VAL A 364 -1.85 -9.48 -40.83
N LEU A 365 -1.40 -9.04 -42.01
CA LEU A 365 -0.33 -9.68 -42.78
C LEU A 365 1.02 -9.61 -42.04
N VAL A 366 1.37 -8.47 -41.45
CA VAL A 366 2.60 -8.31 -40.66
C VAL A 366 2.58 -9.23 -39.45
N TRP A 367 1.47 -9.30 -38.71
CA TRP A 367 1.35 -10.23 -37.59
C TRP A 367 1.45 -11.68 -38.06
N PHE A 368 0.79 -12.03 -39.16
CA PHE A 368 0.80 -13.39 -39.71
C PHE A 368 2.19 -13.84 -40.15
N ARG A 369 2.97 -12.99 -40.82
CA ARG A 369 4.29 -13.33 -41.36
C ARG A 369 5.42 -13.15 -40.34
N LYS A 370 5.39 -12.05 -39.58
CA LYS A 370 6.52 -11.59 -38.73
C LYS A 370 6.19 -11.51 -37.24
N GLY A 371 5.00 -11.92 -36.81
CA GLY A 371 4.60 -11.82 -35.42
C GLY A 371 5.53 -12.60 -34.48
N THR A 372 5.99 -11.93 -33.41
CA THR A 372 7.04 -12.46 -32.52
C THR A 372 6.52 -13.10 -31.24
N ASN A 373 5.25 -12.86 -30.88
CA ASN A 373 4.68 -13.43 -29.65
C ASN A 373 4.45 -14.95 -29.81
N PRO A 374 5.07 -15.81 -28.97
CA PRO A 374 4.99 -17.27 -29.13
C PRO A 374 3.66 -17.88 -28.65
N LYS A 375 2.87 -17.21 -27.81
CA LYS A 375 1.68 -17.81 -27.16
C LYS A 375 0.62 -18.23 -28.20
N GLY A 376 0.42 -19.54 -28.37
CA GLY A 376 -0.57 -20.08 -29.32
C GLY A 376 -0.27 -19.81 -30.80
N ARG A 377 0.90 -19.25 -31.13
CA ARG A 377 1.24 -18.73 -32.47
C ARG A 377 1.01 -19.75 -33.58
N GLN A 378 1.55 -20.96 -33.43
CA GLN A 378 1.42 -22.01 -34.45
C GLN A 378 -0.05 -22.36 -34.74
N THR A 379 -0.87 -22.44 -33.70
CA THR A 379 -2.30 -22.75 -33.82
C THR A 379 -3.05 -21.62 -34.50
N PHE A 380 -2.78 -20.38 -34.11
CA PHE A 380 -3.49 -19.22 -34.63
C PHE A 380 -3.10 -18.84 -36.06
N VAL A 381 -1.82 -19.00 -36.43
CA VAL A 381 -1.36 -18.88 -37.83
C VAL A 381 -2.13 -19.86 -38.69
N LYS A 382 -2.13 -21.14 -38.33
CA LYS A 382 -2.89 -22.17 -39.06
C LYS A 382 -4.37 -21.83 -39.18
N GLY A 383 -4.98 -21.30 -38.12
CA GLY A 383 -6.37 -20.88 -38.12
C GLY A 383 -6.69 -19.68 -39.02
N LEU A 384 -5.70 -18.85 -39.34
CA LEU A 384 -5.84 -17.66 -40.20
C LEU A 384 -5.33 -17.87 -41.63
N GLU A 385 -4.68 -18.98 -41.96
CA GLU A 385 -4.11 -19.25 -43.30
C GLU A 385 -5.12 -18.99 -44.43
N SER A 386 -6.35 -19.49 -44.30
CA SER A 386 -7.38 -19.29 -45.32
C SER A 386 -7.84 -17.84 -45.46
N PHE A 387 -7.80 -17.07 -44.38
CA PHE A 387 -8.16 -15.65 -44.41
C PHE A 387 -7.05 -14.81 -45.03
N VAL A 388 -5.80 -15.08 -44.65
CA VAL A 388 -4.64 -14.36 -45.19
C VAL A 388 -4.47 -14.64 -46.68
N LYS A 389 -4.67 -15.89 -47.11
CA LYS A 389 -4.68 -16.22 -48.53
C LYS A 389 -5.72 -15.41 -49.31
N TRP A 390 -6.92 -15.24 -48.73
CA TRP A 390 -7.96 -14.42 -49.34
C TRP A 390 -7.58 -12.93 -49.42
N LEU A 391 -6.94 -12.38 -48.37
CA LEU A 391 -6.43 -10.99 -48.40
C LEU A 391 -5.40 -10.80 -49.51
N GLU A 392 -4.44 -11.71 -49.63
CA GLU A 392 -3.38 -11.66 -50.66
C GLU A 392 -3.94 -11.80 -52.08
N GLU A 393 -4.95 -12.66 -52.29
CA GLU A 393 -5.59 -12.83 -53.60
C GLU A 393 -6.47 -11.64 -53.98
N ALA A 394 -7.10 -10.96 -53.01
CA ALA A 394 -7.93 -9.79 -53.26
C ALA A 394 -7.10 -8.56 -53.69
N GLU A 395 -5.88 -8.40 -53.18
CA GLU A 395 -4.96 -7.33 -53.59
C GLU A 395 -4.44 -7.51 -55.03
N GLU A 396 -4.34 -8.74 -55.55
CA GLU A 396 -3.87 -9.02 -56.91
C GLU A 396 -4.93 -8.76 -58.00
N GLU A 397 -6.21 -8.64 -57.64
CA GLU A 397 -7.34 -8.45 -58.56
C GLU A 397 -7.77 -6.97 -58.76
N ASP A 398 -7.31 -6.05 -57.92
CA ASP A 398 -7.53 -4.59 -57.99
C ASP A 398 -6.31 -3.83 -58.56
#